data_AF-A0A934WN59-F1
#
_entry.id   AF-A0A934WN59-F1
#
_cell.length_a   1.000
_cell.length_b   1.000
_cell.length_c   1.000
_cell.angle_alpha   90.00
_cell.angle_beta   90.00
_cell.angle_gamma   90.00
#
_symmetry.space_group_name_H-M   'P 1'
#
loop_
_entity.id
_entity.type
_entity.pdbx_description
1 polymer ?
#
loop_
_entity_poly.entity_id
_entity_poly.type
_entity_poly.pdbx_seq_one_letter_code
_entity_poly.pdbx_strand_id
1 'polypeptide(L)'
;MKDLARHQRALLALLRRGTPPDPEDDPYLHRVAASPDLAEARGNILFWRIYVLERTCVLTVALLRGRRTLTATLHDFIAGHNLSPFREFQPRAFLAWLSVSGDPVLAAVASFEMALTAVREGDTTAYEVHWPVDPHLVLDALTRGSPLTEPLPQTAWVARVCHAIPGGFSLDPSGNAGT
;
A
#
# COMPACT_ATOMS: atom_id res chain seq x y z
N MET A 1 -35.70 -10.54 -21.06
CA MET A 1 -35.71 -9.57 -19.95
C MET A 1 -34.27 -9.48 -19.44
N LYS A 2 -33.58 -8.34 -19.64
CA LYS A 2 -32.16 -8.20 -19.26
C LYS A 2 -32.06 -8.21 -17.73
N ASP A 3 -31.25 -9.11 -17.19
CA ASP A 3 -30.96 -9.21 -15.76
C ASP A 3 -30.28 -7.92 -15.28
N LEU A 4 -30.96 -7.16 -14.41
CA LEU A 4 -30.44 -5.93 -13.81
C LEU A 4 -29.11 -6.18 -13.09
N ALA A 5 -28.95 -7.32 -12.43
CA ALA A 5 -27.73 -7.66 -11.72
C ALA A 5 -26.55 -7.85 -12.69
N ARG A 6 -26.79 -8.41 -13.88
CA ARG A 6 -25.77 -8.51 -14.94
C ARG A 6 -25.39 -7.13 -15.45
N HIS A 7 -26.38 -6.26 -15.67
CA HIS A 7 -26.14 -4.90 -16.14
C HIS A 7 -25.32 -4.07 -15.14
N GLN A 8 -25.65 -4.14 -13.85
CA GLN A 8 -24.91 -3.46 -12.79
C GLN A 8 -23.46 -3.98 -12.66
N ARG A 9 -23.24 -5.29 -12.82
CA ARG A 9 -21.90 -5.88 -12.84
C ARG A 9 -21.07 -5.38 -14.03
N ALA A 10 -21.67 -5.27 -15.21
CA ALA A 10 -21.00 -4.75 -16.39
C ALA A 10 -20.59 -3.27 -16.23
N LEU A 11 -21.48 -2.42 -15.71
CA LEU A 11 -21.16 -1.02 -15.39
C LEU A 11 -20.05 -0.91 -14.34
N LEU A 12 -20.08 -1.74 -13.30
CA LEU A 12 -19.03 -1.78 -12.29
C LEU A 12 -17.68 -2.23 -12.88
N ALA A 13 -17.69 -3.17 -13.83
CA ALA A 13 -16.49 -3.64 -14.52
C ALA A 13 -15.87 -2.53 -15.39
N LEU A 14 -16.69 -1.76 -16.11
CA LEU A 14 -16.25 -0.58 -16.86
C LEU A 14 -15.54 0.43 -15.95
N LEU A 15 -16.13 0.70 -14.77
CA LEU A 15 -15.56 1.64 -13.80
C LEU A 15 -14.26 1.12 -13.17
N ARG A 16 -14.17 -0.17 -12.82
CA ARG A 16 -13.04 -0.73 -12.05
C ARG A 16 -11.86 -1.17 -12.89
N ARG A 17 -12.12 -1.82 -14.04
CA ARG A 17 -11.10 -2.50 -14.84
C ARG A 17 -10.86 -1.84 -16.19
N GLY A 18 -11.78 -0.97 -16.62
CA GLY A 18 -11.79 -0.50 -17.99
C GLY A 18 -11.95 -1.62 -19.01
N THR A 19 -12.53 -2.76 -18.60
CA THR A 19 -12.80 -3.89 -19.49
C THR A 19 -13.81 -3.42 -20.53
N PRO A 20 -13.51 -3.48 -21.83
CA PRO A 20 -14.49 -3.14 -22.85
C PRO A 20 -15.70 -4.08 -22.74
N PRO A 21 -16.91 -3.59 -23.01
CA PRO A 21 -18.10 -4.44 -23.02
C PRO A 21 -18.02 -5.48 -24.14
N ASP A 22 -18.64 -6.64 -23.93
CA ASP A 22 -18.67 -7.71 -24.93
C ASP A 22 -19.45 -7.23 -26.18
N PRO A 23 -19.17 -7.73 -27.40
CA PRO A 23 -19.89 -7.30 -28.60
C PRO A 23 -21.41 -7.52 -28.55
N GLU A 24 -21.86 -8.48 -27.75
CA GLU A 24 -23.26 -8.86 -27.54
C GLU A 24 -23.92 -8.09 -26.37
N ASP A 25 -23.18 -7.21 -25.69
CA ASP A 25 -23.69 -6.44 -24.58
C ASP A 25 -24.69 -5.35 -25.02
N ASP A 26 -25.36 -4.75 -24.04
CA ASP A 26 -26.31 -3.67 -24.29
C ASP A 26 -25.64 -2.48 -25.01
N PRO A 27 -26.22 -1.91 -26.09
CA PRO A 27 -25.71 -0.70 -26.72
C PRO A 27 -25.46 0.46 -25.75
N TYR A 28 -26.21 0.53 -24.64
CA TYR A 28 -25.94 1.47 -23.56
C TYR A 28 -24.55 1.29 -22.94
N LEU A 29 -24.10 0.05 -22.70
CA LEU A 29 -22.77 -0.22 -22.14
C LEU A 29 -21.66 0.26 -23.07
N HIS A 30 -21.81 0.08 -24.39
CA HIS A 30 -20.87 0.62 -25.38
C HIS A 30 -20.83 2.15 -25.37
N ARG A 31 -21.98 2.83 -25.25
CA ARG A 31 -22.02 4.30 -25.12
C ARG A 31 -21.35 4.80 -23.86
N VAL A 32 -21.58 4.13 -22.72
CA VAL A 32 -20.93 4.47 -21.45
C VAL A 32 -19.42 4.20 -21.53
N ALA A 33 -19.00 3.08 -22.12
CA ALA A 33 -17.59 2.74 -22.32
C ALA A 33 -16.84 3.80 -23.14
N ALA A 34 -17.51 4.42 -24.11
CA ALA A 34 -16.96 5.48 -24.95
C ALA A 34 -17.15 6.91 -24.38
N SER A 35 -17.80 7.07 -23.21
CA SER A 35 -18.13 8.39 -22.71
C SER A 35 -16.94 9.09 -22.06
N PRO A 36 -16.79 10.42 -22.23
CA PRO A 36 -15.78 11.19 -21.53
C PRO A 36 -15.99 11.17 -20.01
N ASP A 37 -17.25 11.16 -19.56
CA ASP A 37 -17.61 11.13 -18.13
C ASP A 37 -17.08 9.87 -17.43
N LEU A 38 -17.07 8.71 -18.10
CA LEU A 38 -16.49 7.49 -17.54
C LEU A 38 -14.96 7.63 -17.39
N ALA A 39 -14.29 8.24 -18.37
CA ALA A 39 -12.86 8.48 -18.30
C ALA A 39 -12.51 9.42 -17.13
N GLU A 40 -13.28 10.50 -16.95
CA GLU A 40 -13.12 11.43 -15.82
C GLU A 40 -13.40 10.74 -14.48
N ALA A 41 -14.49 9.97 -14.38
CA ALA A 41 -14.82 9.23 -13.16
C ALA A 41 -13.70 8.27 -12.76
N ARG A 42 -13.08 7.58 -13.74
CA ARG A 42 -11.91 6.71 -13.49
C ARG A 42 -10.69 7.51 -13.03
N GLY A 43 -10.44 8.67 -13.63
CA GLY A 43 -9.40 9.60 -13.20
C GLY A 43 -9.58 10.04 -11.74
N ASN A 44 -10.80 10.43 -11.38
CA ASN A 44 -11.14 10.83 -10.01
C ASN A 44 -10.97 9.67 -9.02
N ILE A 45 -11.39 8.45 -9.38
CA ILE A 45 -11.17 7.26 -8.54
C ILE A 45 -9.67 7.04 -8.33
N LEU A 46 -8.87 7.06 -9.40
CA LEU A 46 -7.42 6.87 -9.33
C LEU A 46 -6.77 7.93 -8.42
N PHE A 47 -7.12 9.19 -8.61
CA PHE A 47 -6.62 10.30 -7.80
C PHE A 47 -6.92 10.10 -6.32
N TRP A 48 -8.17 9.74 -5.98
CA TRP A 48 -8.55 9.47 -4.59
C TRP A 48 -7.81 8.28 -3.98
N ARG A 49 -7.55 7.22 -4.76
CA ARG A 49 -6.79 6.06 -4.28
C ARG A 49 -5.36 6.46 -3.93
N ILE A 50 -4.68 7.18 -4.83
CA ILE A 50 -3.33 7.68 -4.60
C ILE A 50 -3.32 8.58 -3.36
N TYR A 51 -4.25 9.53 -3.29
CA TYR A 51 -4.36 10.44 -2.14
C TYR A 51 -4.53 9.71 -0.80
N VAL A 52 -5.38 8.68 -0.74
CA VAL A 52 -5.56 7.88 0.47
C VAL A 52 -4.25 7.18 0.85
N LEU A 53 -3.62 6.48 -0.09
CA LEU A 53 -2.37 5.74 0.16
C LEU A 53 -1.25 6.68 0.65
N GLU A 54 -1.09 7.84 0.02
CA GLU A 54 -0.09 8.83 0.43
C GLU A 54 -0.31 9.35 1.85
N ARG A 55 -1.57 9.46 2.29
CA ARG A 55 -1.92 9.97 3.61
C ARG A 55 -1.86 8.93 4.72
N THR A 56 -2.01 7.65 4.40
CA THR A 56 -2.06 6.57 5.39
C THR A 56 -0.73 5.84 5.51
N CYS A 57 -0.02 5.63 4.41
CA CYS A 57 1.23 4.86 4.34
C CYS A 57 2.44 5.81 4.34
N VAL A 58 2.50 6.71 5.32
CA VAL A 58 3.41 7.85 5.39
C VAL A 58 4.89 7.44 5.25
N LEU A 59 5.35 6.43 5.99
CA LEU A 59 6.74 5.99 5.98
C LEU A 59 7.10 5.31 4.66
N THR A 60 6.25 4.40 4.20
CA THR A 60 6.44 3.68 2.94
C THR A 60 6.45 4.64 1.75
N VAL A 61 5.53 5.61 1.74
CA VAL A 61 5.44 6.65 0.70
C VAL A 61 6.66 7.56 0.75
N ALA A 62 7.13 7.95 1.93
CA ALA A 62 8.36 8.73 2.08
C ALA A 62 9.57 7.98 1.49
N LEU A 63 9.69 6.68 1.76
CA LEU A 63 10.77 5.84 1.24
C LEU A 63 10.73 5.77 -0.29
N LEU A 64 9.57 5.43 -0.87
CA LEU A 64 9.39 5.34 -2.31
C LEU A 64 9.61 6.69 -3.00
N ARG A 65 9.23 7.80 -2.35
CA ARG A 65 9.47 9.16 -2.86
C ARG A 65 10.95 9.51 -2.85
N GLY A 66 11.67 9.21 -1.77
CA GLY A 66 13.12 9.37 -1.68
C GLY A 66 13.86 8.59 -2.76
N ARG A 67 13.33 7.44 -3.16
CA ARG A 67 13.85 6.58 -4.24
C ARG A 67 13.32 6.90 -5.63
N ARG A 68 12.42 7.88 -5.77
CA ARG A 68 11.77 8.27 -7.04
C ARG A 68 10.98 7.13 -7.72
N THR A 69 10.53 6.14 -6.95
CA THR A 69 9.75 4.99 -7.46
C THR A 69 8.26 5.07 -7.13
N LEU A 70 7.84 6.02 -6.29
CA LEU A 70 6.46 6.13 -5.79
C LEU A 70 5.38 6.02 -6.89
N THR A 71 5.47 6.84 -7.94
CA THR A 71 4.45 6.86 -9.00
C THR A 71 4.34 5.51 -9.68
N ALA A 72 5.46 4.90 -10.08
CA ALA A 72 5.48 3.59 -10.73
C ALA A 72 4.89 2.51 -9.80
N THR A 73 5.33 2.46 -8.54
CA THR A 73 4.86 1.50 -7.54
C THR A 73 3.35 1.61 -7.27
N LEU A 74 2.82 2.83 -7.18
CA LEU A 74 1.37 3.04 -7.00
C LEU A 74 0.58 2.60 -8.23
N HIS A 75 1.06 2.89 -9.44
CA HIS A 75 0.44 2.43 -10.67
C HIS A 75 0.43 0.90 -10.76
N ASP A 76 1.55 0.25 -10.46
CA ASP A 76 1.68 -1.22 -10.47
C ASP A 76 0.73 -1.85 -9.46
N PHE A 77 0.65 -1.31 -8.25
CA PHE A 77 -0.28 -1.78 -7.24
C PHE A 77 -1.73 -1.65 -7.69
N ILE A 78 -2.14 -0.47 -8.17
CA ILE A 78 -3.53 -0.18 -8.56
C ILE A 78 -3.94 -0.96 -9.81
N ALA A 79 -3.02 -1.19 -10.75
CA ALA A 79 -3.27 -1.99 -11.94
C ALA A 79 -3.33 -3.50 -11.62
N GLY A 80 -2.41 -3.99 -10.79
CA GLY A 80 -2.30 -5.41 -10.44
C GLY A 80 -3.37 -5.89 -9.47
N HIS A 81 -3.89 -5.01 -8.62
CA HIS A 81 -4.90 -5.35 -7.63
C HIS A 81 -6.25 -4.77 -8.03
N ASN A 82 -7.21 -5.65 -8.34
CA ASN A 82 -8.62 -5.29 -8.53
C ASN A 82 -9.28 -4.96 -7.17
N LEU A 83 -8.72 -3.99 -6.46
CA LEU A 83 -9.09 -3.66 -5.08
C LEU A 83 -10.53 -3.20 -5.00
N SER A 84 -11.11 -3.53 -3.85
CA SER A 84 -12.43 -3.05 -3.44
C SER A 84 -12.53 -1.53 -3.58
N PRO A 85 -13.69 -0.98 -4.00
CA PRO A 85 -13.90 0.47 -4.00
C PRO A 85 -13.86 1.08 -2.59
N PHE A 86 -13.96 0.27 -1.53
CA PHE A 86 -13.87 0.71 -0.14
C PHE A 86 -12.45 1.18 0.18
N ARG A 87 -12.32 2.45 0.56
CA ARG A 87 -11.04 3.15 0.79
C ARG A 87 -10.29 2.59 1.99
N GLU A 88 -11.00 2.08 2.98
CA GLU A 88 -10.47 1.60 4.27
C GLU A 88 -9.52 0.41 4.13
N PHE A 89 -9.69 -0.44 3.11
CA PHE A 89 -8.86 -1.64 2.93
C PHE A 89 -7.60 -1.41 2.08
N GLN A 90 -7.52 -0.27 1.38
CA GLN A 90 -6.43 -0.02 0.43
C GLN A 90 -5.06 0.12 1.09
N PRO A 91 -4.91 0.86 2.21
CA PRO A 91 -3.61 1.00 2.88
C PRO A 91 -3.04 -0.35 3.33
N ARG A 92 -3.87 -1.17 3.99
CA ARG A 92 -3.44 -2.49 4.47
C ARG A 92 -3.04 -3.42 3.31
N ALA A 93 -3.83 -3.43 2.24
CA ALA A 93 -3.49 -4.23 1.06
C ALA A 93 -2.19 -3.76 0.39
N PHE A 94 -1.95 -2.45 0.34
CA PHE A 94 -0.72 -1.87 -0.22
C PHE A 94 0.51 -2.26 0.59
N LEU A 95 0.44 -2.11 1.92
CA LEU A 95 1.54 -2.49 2.81
C LEU A 95 1.81 -4.00 2.78
N ALA A 96 0.77 -4.83 2.76
CA ALA A 96 0.92 -6.28 2.64
C ALA A 96 1.53 -6.72 1.29
N TRP A 97 1.24 -5.99 0.21
CA TRP A 97 1.88 -6.25 -1.08
C TRP A 97 3.36 -5.87 -1.07
N LEU A 98 3.73 -4.76 -0.43
CA LEU A 98 5.12 -4.30 -0.33
C LEU A 98 5.96 -5.08 0.69
N SER A 99 5.33 -5.67 1.72
CA SER A 99 6.02 -6.47 2.74
C SER A 99 6.66 -7.74 2.18
N VAL A 100 6.23 -8.20 0.99
CA VAL A 100 6.81 -9.36 0.28
C VAL A 100 7.69 -8.94 -0.89
N SER A 101 8.04 -7.65 -1.00
CA SER A 101 8.92 -7.16 -2.06
C SER A 101 10.33 -7.73 -1.93
N GLY A 102 11.05 -7.84 -3.06
CA GLY A 102 12.45 -8.27 -3.07
C GLY A 102 13.42 -7.26 -2.46
N ASP A 103 12.96 -6.05 -2.14
CA ASP A 103 13.74 -5.03 -1.44
C ASP A 103 13.52 -5.19 0.07
N PRO A 104 14.55 -5.63 0.83
CA PRO A 104 14.38 -5.99 2.22
C PRO A 104 14.14 -4.77 3.13
N VAL A 105 14.60 -3.57 2.73
CA VAL A 105 14.33 -2.34 3.49
C VAL A 105 12.88 -1.89 3.27
N LEU A 106 12.42 -1.92 2.02
CA LEU A 106 11.03 -1.60 1.69
C LEU A 106 10.06 -2.58 2.38
N ALA A 107 10.37 -3.87 2.36
CA ALA A 107 9.60 -4.91 3.03
C ALA A 107 9.52 -4.68 4.55
N ALA A 108 10.64 -4.33 5.20
CA ALA A 108 10.68 -4.03 6.63
C ALA A 108 9.87 -2.77 6.98
N VAL A 109 10.01 -1.68 6.22
CA VAL A 109 9.25 -0.44 6.42
C VAL A 109 7.75 -0.68 6.27
N ALA A 110 7.34 -1.40 5.22
CA ALA A 110 5.92 -1.70 4.98
C ALA A 110 5.33 -2.58 6.09
N SER A 111 6.07 -3.60 6.54
CA SER A 111 5.65 -4.49 7.64
C SER A 111 5.53 -3.74 8.97
N PHE A 112 6.50 -2.87 9.27
CA PHE A 112 6.50 -2.02 10.46
C PHE A 112 5.32 -1.05 10.47
N GLU A 113 5.10 -0.35 9.37
CA GLU A 113 3.99 0.60 9.25
C GLU A 113 2.62 -0.10 9.36
N MET A 114 2.49 -1.30 8.80
CA MET A 114 1.29 -2.12 8.93
C MET A 114 1.04 -2.54 10.39
N ALA A 115 2.06 -3.07 11.06
CA ALA A 115 1.97 -3.48 12.47
C ALA A 115 1.64 -2.30 13.39
N LEU A 116 2.28 -1.15 13.17
CA LEU A 116 2.05 0.05 13.96
C LEU A 116 0.63 0.58 13.77
N THR A 117 0.11 0.54 12.54
CA THR A 117 -1.27 0.93 12.24
C THR A 117 -2.26 0.00 12.96
N ALA A 118 -2.06 -1.32 12.88
CA ALA A 118 -2.92 -2.29 13.56
C ALA A 118 -2.98 -2.07 15.08
N VAL A 119 -1.82 -1.90 15.72
CA VAL A 119 -1.73 -1.63 17.17
C VAL A 119 -2.41 -0.30 17.54
N ARG A 120 -2.28 0.73 16.70
CA ARG A 120 -2.95 2.02 16.90
C ARG A 120 -4.46 1.96 16.74
N GLU A 121 -4.96 1.04 15.90
CA GLU A 121 -6.39 0.75 15.72
C GLU A 121 -6.97 -0.14 16.83
N GLY A 122 -6.13 -0.56 17.79
CA GLY A 122 -6.54 -1.33 18.97
C GLY A 122 -6.27 -2.82 18.88
N ASP A 123 -5.52 -3.29 17.88
CA ASP A 123 -5.04 -4.67 17.86
C ASP A 123 -4.08 -4.90 19.05
N THR A 124 -4.35 -5.95 19.83
CA THR A 124 -3.55 -6.33 21.01
C THR A 124 -2.43 -7.31 20.66
N THR A 125 -2.34 -7.74 19.40
CA THR A 125 -1.31 -8.64 18.91
C THR A 125 0.07 -7.97 19.01
N ALA A 126 1.07 -8.76 19.41
CA ALA A 126 2.47 -8.37 19.31
C ALA A 126 3.04 -8.83 17.97
N TYR A 127 3.64 -7.91 17.24
CA TYR A 127 4.29 -8.16 15.95
C TYR A 127 5.81 -8.04 16.09
N GLU A 128 6.53 -8.88 15.36
CA GLU A 128 7.97 -8.79 15.21
C GLU A 128 8.30 -8.51 13.75
N VAL A 129 9.06 -7.44 13.52
CA VAL A 129 9.48 -7.01 12.19
C VAL A 129 11.00 -7.04 12.13
N HIS A 130 11.53 -7.85 11.23
CA HIS A 130 12.96 -7.97 11.02
C HIS A 130 13.46 -6.89 10.07
N TRP A 131 14.54 -6.23 10.46
CA TRP A 131 15.18 -5.19 9.67
C TRP A 131 16.58 -5.66 9.26
N PRO A 132 16.95 -5.50 7.97
CA PRO A 132 18.28 -5.86 7.47
C PRO A 132 19.36 -4.82 7.84
N VAL A 133 18.94 -3.68 8.39
CA VAL A 133 19.74 -2.48 8.70
C VAL A 133 19.23 -1.87 10.00
N ASP A 134 19.98 -0.93 10.56
CA ASP A 134 19.54 -0.16 11.72
C ASP A 134 18.24 0.64 11.43
N PRO A 135 17.10 0.29 12.06
CA PRO A 135 15.83 0.96 11.85
C PRO A 135 15.85 2.42 12.32
N HIS A 136 16.70 2.81 13.27
CA HIS A 136 16.80 4.20 13.73
C HIS A 136 17.24 5.11 12.58
N LEU A 137 18.26 4.71 11.81
CA LEU A 137 18.74 5.48 10.66
C LEU A 137 17.66 5.64 9.60
N VAL A 138 16.90 4.57 9.33
CA VAL A 138 15.84 4.58 8.33
C VAL A 138 14.68 5.47 8.78
N LEU A 139 14.13 5.24 9.98
CA LEU A 139 12.99 5.99 10.49
C LEU A 139 13.32 7.47 10.66
N ASP A 140 14.52 7.81 11.12
CA ASP A 140 14.98 9.20 11.28
C ASP A 140 15.11 9.92 9.92
N ALA A 141 15.65 9.26 8.90
CA ALA A 141 15.68 9.81 7.54
C ALA A 141 14.28 10.01 6.96
N LEU A 142 13.41 9.02 7.10
CA LEU A 142 12.03 9.07 6.57
C LEU A 142 11.18 10.14 7.25
N THR A 143 11.28 10.27 8.58
CA THR A 143 10.53 11.30 9.33
C THR A 143 11.01 12.73 9.00
N ARG A 144 12.29 12.90 8.66
CA ARG A 144 12.84 14.17 8.14
C ARG A 144 12.62 14.40 6.66
N GLY A 145 12.00 13.46 5.93
CA GLY A 145 11.84 13.53 4.48
C GLY A 145 13.16 13.58 3.70
N SER A 146 14.24 13.07 4.31
CA SER A 146 15.58 13.04 3.72
C SER A 146 15.80 11.72 2.97
N PRO A 147 16.53 11.73 1.84
CA PRO A 147 16.88 10.49 1.16
C PRO A 147 17.79 9.64 2.06
N LEU A 148 17.62 8.31 2.00
CA LEU A 148 18.54 7.39 2.66
C LEU A 148 19.92 7.51 2.00
N THR A 149 20.96 7.65 2.82
CA THR A 149 22.34 7.61 2.33
C THR A 149 22.74 6.15 2.22
N GLU A 150 22.78 5.63 1.00
CA GLU A 150 23.24 4.28 0.72
C GLU A 150 24.77 4.26 0.50
N PRO A 151 25.48 3.18 0.86
CA PRO A 151 24.98 1.94 1.46
C PRO A 151 24.67 2.07 2.96
N LEU A 152 23.58 1.44 3.40
CA LEU A 152 23.26 1.34 4.83
C LEU A 152 24.07 0.20 5.48
N PRO A 153 24.56 0.38 6.71
CA PRO A 153 25.22 -0.69 7.45
C PRO A 153 24.27 -1.88 7.65
N GLN A 154 24.69 -3.06 7.19
CA GLN A 154 23.92 -4.30 7.36
C GLN A 154 24.07 -4.80 8.80
N THR A 155 23.23 -4.29 9.68
CA THR A 155 23.06 -4.78 11.04
C THR A 155 21.66 -5.34 11.15
N ALA A 156 21.52 -6.57 11.64
CA ALA A 156 20.22 -7.17 11.81
C ALA A 156 19.56 -6.62 13.10
N TRP A 157 18.31 -6.22 12.98
CA TRP A 157 17.51 -5.63 14.06
C TRP A 157 16.12 -6.25 14.07
N VAL A 158 15.48 -6.21 15.23
CA VAL A 158 14.08 -6.60 15.39
C VAL A 158 13.33 -5.43 16.01
N ALA A 159 12.26 -5.02 15.33
CA ALA A 159 11.27 -4.13 15.89
C ALA A 159 10.13 -4.95 16.48
N ARG A 160 9.83 -4.75 17.76
CA ARG A 160 8.66 -5.35 18.42
C ARG A 160 7.58 -4.30 18.51
N VAL A 161 6.43 -4.55 17.91
CA VAL A 161 5.32 -3.59 17.85
C VAL A 161 4.14 -4.17 18.62
N CYS A 162 3.75 -3.54 19.73
CA CYS A 162 2.61 -3.99 20.52
C CYS A 162 2.05 -2.85 21.39
N HIS A 163 0.78 -2.99 21.78
CA HIS A 163 0.08 -1.98 22.58
C HIS A 163 0.67 -1.81 24.00
N ALA A 164 1.37 -2.82 24.52
CA ALA A 164 1.93 -2.80 25.87
C ALA A 164 3.23 -1.97 25.99
N ILE A 165 3.88 -1.63 24.87
CA ILE A 165 5.12 -0.83 24.88
C ILE A 165 4.76 0.67 24.83
N PRO A 166 5.32 1.51 25.71
CA PRO A 166 5.16 2.96 25.60
C PRO A 166 5.64 3.47 24.24
N GLY A 167 4.77 4.17 23.51
CA GLY A 167 5.04 4.61 22.13
C GLY A 167 4.73 3.58 21.05
N GLY A 168 4.30 2.37 21.42
CA GLY A 168 3.77 1.34 20.53
C GLY A 168 4.80 0.37 19.94
N PHE A 169 6.11 0.61 20.13
CA PHE A 169 7.15 -0.30 19.65
C PHE A 169 8.49 -0.15 20.40
N SER A 170 9.31 -1.19 20.36
CA SER A 170 10.73 -1.18 20.74
C SER A 170 11.61 -1.61 19.56
N LEU A 171 12.85 -1.14 19.53
CA LEU A 171 13.85 -1.49 18.53
C LEU A 171 15.05 -2.08 19.26
N ASP A 172 15.35 -3.33 18.96
CA ASP A 172 16.44 -4.06 19.59
C ASP A 172 17.37 -4.61 18.49
N PRO A 173 18.70 -4.50 18.63
CA PRO A 173 19.60 -5.20 17.73
C PRO A 173 19.28 -6.69 17.85
N SER A 174 19.20 -7.40 16.73
CA SER A 174 18.98 -8.85 16.79
C SER A 174 20.23 -9.44 17.42
N GLY A 175 20.16 -9.76 18.71
CA GLY A 175 21.31 -10.25 19.44
C GLY A 175 21.93 -11.42 18.68
N ASN A 176 23.25 -11.39 18.50
CA ASN A 176 24.00 -12.61 18.32
C ASN A 176 23.58 -13.51 19.49
N ALA A 177 22.78 -14.54 19.21
CA ALA A 177 22.88 -15.76 19.99
C ALA A 177 24.37 -16.11 19.96
N GLY A 178 25.00 -16.06 21.13
CA GLY A 178 26.42 -16.30 21.26
C GLY A 178 26.81 -17.65 20.69
N THR A 179 28.09 -17.72 20.32
CA THR A 179 28.91 -18.88 19.93
C THR A 179 28.67 -19.52 18.58
#